data_AF-A0A178MAR1-F1
#
_entry.id   AF-A0A178MAR1-F1
#
_cell.length_a   1.000
_cell.length_b   1.000
_cell.length_c   1.000
_cell.angle_alpha   90.00
_cell.angle_beta   90.00
_cell.angle_gamma   90.00
#
_symmetry.space_group_name_H-M   'P 1'
#
loop_
_entity.id
_entity.type
_entity.pdbx_description
1 polymer ?
#
loop_
_entity_poly.entity_id
_entity_poly.type
_entity_poly.pdbx_seq_one_letter_code
_entity_poly.pdbx_strand_id
1 'polypeptide(L)'
;MPPLPHLIQQRAAAALAALAIDAVFGDPPNHLHPVGVMGRWLRWGERLAPAAPGARLVWGAVWLAGGWVVFGGVAVLAPRHWLAHGALASLLLAYRGLDRAVAEVEAALAVGDLAEARRLLGWHLVSRPTNDLSTAEVAGAAIESLAENLSDSVVAPLLALLAGGLPGMVIYRLTNTADAMWGYRTERFEHLGKVAARCDDGFNLAPARLTALLIALAAQLANRRGGAALAVAWRDARRTASPNAGWPMAAMAGALDTVLTKRDHYALGDGQRLPDAAMIGEARRLGRLVMALVSIGWLGALAFARFTNRGRHDD
;
A
#
# COMPACT_ATOMS: atom_id res chain seq x y z
N MET A 1 19.10 25.72 3.19
CA MET A 1 17.95 24.78 3.12
C MET A 1 16.67 25.60 3.20
N PRO A 2 15.63 25.30 2.40
CA PRO A 2 14.34 25.98 2.52
C PRO A 2 13.73 25.74 3.91
N PRO A 3 12.91 26.67 4.43
CA PRO A 3 12.28 26.52 5.73
C PRO A 3 11.27 25.35 5.71
N LEU A 4 11.13 24.65 6.84
CA LEU A 4 10.28 23.46 6.97
C LEU A 4 8.84 23.66 6.43
N PRO A 5 8.13 24.78 6.69
CA PRO A 5 6.79 24.99 6.15
C PRO A 5 6.76 25.09 4.62
N HIS A 6 7.81 25.64 3.98
CA HIS A 6 7.92 25.66 2.52
C HIS A 6 8.10 24.25 1.94
N LEU A 7 8.89 23.40 2.60
CA LEU A 7 9.04 21.99 2.21
C LEU A 7 7.72 21.23 2.32
N ILE A 8 6.99 21.42 3.42
CA ILE A 8 5.67 20.79 3.62
C ILE A 8 4.70 21.25 2.54
N GLN A 9 4.67 22.54 2.22
CA GLN A 9 3.83 23.08 1.15
C GLN A 9 4.13 22.42 -0.21
N GLN A 10 5.41 22.32 -0.60
CA GLN A 10 5.80 21.71 -1.87
C GLN A 10 5.46 20.21 -1.91
N ARG A 11 5.71 19.48 -0.82
CA ARG A 11 5.41 18.04 -0.72
C ARG A 11 3.91 17.77 -0.74
N ALA A 12 3.11 18.62 -0.09
CA ALA A 12 1.65 18.52 -0.13
C ALA A 12 1.08 18.80 -1.52
N ALA A 13 1.60 19.81 -2.22
CA ALA A 13 1.22 20.06 -3.60
C ALA A 13 1.60 18.89 -4.53
N ALA A 14 2.80 18.32 -4.35
CA ALA A 14 3.24 17.14 -5.09
C ALA A 14 2.37 15.90 -4.80
N ALA A 15 1.99 15.67 -3.54
CA ALA A 15 1.10 14.57 -3.16
C ALA A 15 -0.28 14.69 -3.84
N LEU A 16 -0.86 15.89 -3.84
CA LEU A 16 -2.15 16.14 -4.52
C LEU A 16 -2.05 15.96 -6.04
N ALA A 17 -0.95 16.43 -6.64
CA ALA A 17 -0.69 16.18 -8.05
C ALA A 17 -0.55 14.68 -8.35
N ALA A 18 0.17 13.94 -7.51
CA ALA A 18 0.35 12.50 -7.67
C ALA A 18 -0.99 11.74 -7.60
N LEU A 19 -1.81 12.07 -6.61
CA LEU A 19 -3.17 11.51 -6.46
C LEU A 19 -4.05 11.83 -7.67
N ALA A 20 -4.01 13.07 -8.17
CA ALA A 20 -4.79 13.46 -9.34
C ALA A 20 -4.32 12.75 -10.62
N ILE A 21 -3.00 12.63 -10.81
CA ILE A 21 -2.42 11.93 -11.97
C ILE A 21 -2.75 10.44 -11.92
N ASP A 22 -2.60 9.78 -10.76
CA ASP A 22 -3.02 8.37 -10.59
C ASP A 22 -4.52 8.20 -10.86
N ALA A 23 -5.36 9.09 -10.35
CA ALA A 23 -6.80 9.01 -10.56
C ALA A 23 -7.22 9.17 -12.04
N VAL A 24 -6.49 9.96 -12.84
CA VAL A 24 -6.80 10.21 -14.26
C VAL A 24 -6.17 9.16 -15.17
N PHE A 25 -4.87 8.94 -15.03
CA PHE A 25 -4.08 8.12 -15.96
C PHE A 25 -3.86 6.70 -15.43
N GLY A 26 -3.70 6.53 -14.12
CA GLY A 26 -3.31 5.27 -13.48
C GLY A 26 -1.88 4.87 -13.82
N ASP A 27 -1.59 3.57 -13.67
CA ASP A 27 -0.24 3.05 -13.85
C ASP A 27 0.14 2.92 -15.34
N PRO A 28 1.38 3.28 -15.73
CA PRO A 28 1.91 2.92 -17.03
C PRO A 28 2.16 1.40 -17.14
N PRO A 29 2.34 0.86 -18.36
CA PRO A 29 2.68 -0.54 -18.55
C PRO A 29 3.89 -1.00 -17.72
N ASN A 30 3.84 -2.23 -17.18
CA ASN A 30 4.85 -2.77 -16.24
C ASN A 30 6.31 -2.65 -16.70
N HIS A 31 6.59 -2.70 -18.01
CA HIS A 31 7.95 -2.59 -18.53
C HIS A 31 8.53 -1.17 -18.46
N LEU A 32 7.67 -0.14 -18.43
CA LEU A 32 8.02 1.27 -18.26
C LEU A 32 7.95 1.72 -16.80
N HIS A 33 7.42 0.87 -15.91
CA HIS A 33 7.14 1.24 -14.52
C HIS A 33 8.42 1.24 -13.65
N PRO A 34 8.70 2.29 -12.84
CA PRO A 34 9.86 2.34 -11.96
C PRO A 34 9.98 1.15 -11.01
N VAL A 35 8.85 0.69 -10.47
CA VAL A 35 8.77 -0.54 -9.64
C VAL A 35 9.29 -1.78 -10.39
N GLY A 36 9.06 -1.88 -11.70
CA GLY A 36 9.61 -2.95 -12.53
C GLY A 36 11.15 -2.92 -12.61
N VAL A 37 11.74 -1.71 -12.62
CA VAL A 37 13.19 -1.52 -12.55
C VAL A 37 13.72 -1.95 -11.17
N MET A 38 13.06 -1.55 -10.09
CA MET A 38 13.40 -1.97 -8.72
C MET A 38 13.34 -3.49 -8.58
N GLY A 39 12.31 -4.13 -9.14
CA GLY A 39 12.20 -5.59 -9.15
C GLY A 39 13.32 -6.28 -9.95
N ARG A 40 13.80 -5.69 -11.05
CA ARG A 40 14.98 -6.21 -11.78
C ARG A 40 16.25 -6.08 -10.94
N TRP A 41 16.45 -4.96 -10.25
CA TRP A 41 17.55 -4.76 -9.32
C TRP A 41 17.57 -5.82 -8.21
N LEU A 42 16.40 -6.09 -7.61
CA LEU A 42 16.25 -7.11 -6.56
C LEU A 42 16.51 -8.52 -7.10
N ARG A 43 15.97 -8.89 -8.28
CA ARG A 43 16.30 -10.19 -8.90
C ARG A 43 17.79 -10.35 -9.21
N TRP A 44 18.46 -9.26 -9.59
CA TRP A 44 19.90 -9.30 -9.83
C TRP A 44 20.68 -9.53 -8.52
N GLY A 45 20.33 -8.80 -7.46
CA GLY A 45 20.92 -8.99 -6.13
C GLY A 45 20.71 -10.39 -5.58
N GLU A 46 19.54 -10.98 -5.82
CA GLU A 46 19.24 -12.34 -5.41
C GLU A 46 20.16 -13.37 -6.09
N ARG A 47 20.43 -13.22 -7.40
CA ARG A 47 21.32 -14.12 -8.16
C ARG A 47 22.76 -14.07 -7.70
N LEU A 48 23.19 -12.92 -7.18
CA LEU A 48 24.53 -12.69 -6.66
C LEU A 48 24.66 -13.06 -5.17
N ALA A 49 23.56 -13.39 -4.50
CA ALA A 49 23.55 -13.61 -3.07
C ALA A 49 24.34 -14.88 -2.69
N PRO A 50 25.23 -14.81 -1.69
CA PRO A 50 26.00 -15.96 -1.24
C PRO A 50 25.08 -17.04 -0.63
N ALA A 51 25.57 -18.28 -0.62
CA ALA A 51 24.81 -19.42 -0.08
C ALA A 51 24.81 -19.45 1.45
N ALA A 52 25.92 -19.05 2.10
CA ALA A 52 26.06 -19.13 3.54
C ALA A 52 25.05 -18.21 4.27
N PRO A 53 24.27 -18.71 5.26
CA PRO A 53 23.20 -17.97 5.93
C PRO A 53 23.58 -16.56 6.44
N GLY A 54 24.69 -16.46 7.18
CA GLY A 54 25.16 -15.19 7.74
C GLY A 54 25.58 -14.19 6.66
N ALA A 55 26.34 -14.66 5.67
CA ALA A 55 26.75 -13.83 4.53
C ALA A 55 25.53 -13.39 3.70
N ARG A 56 24.52 -14.25 3.55
CA ARG A 56 23.29 -13.97 2.80
C ARG A 56 22.43 -12.90 3.47
N LEU A 57 22.39 -12.89 4.81
CA LEU A 57 21.74 -11.84 5.59
C LEU A 57 22.43 -10.48 5.41
N VAL A 58 23.76 -10.45 5.55
CA VAL A 58 24.55 -9.22 5.36
C VAL A 58 24.42 -8.73 3.92
N TRP A 59 24.48 -9.63 2.94
CA TRP A 59 24.28 -9.31 1.53
C TRP A 59 22.93 -8.67 1.26
N GLY A 60 21.83 -9.26 1.76
CA GLY A 60 20.49 -8.69 1.60
C GLY A 60 20.38 -7.27 2.16
N ALA A 61 20.99 -7.03 3.33
CA ALA A 61 21.04 -5.71 3.96
C ALA A 61 21.83 -4.69 3.11
N VAL A 62 23.04 -5.07 2.68
CA VAL A 62 23.93 -4.22 1.86
C VAL A 62 23.29 -3.93 0.51
N TRP A 63 22.66 -4.92 -0.12
CA TRP A 63 22.01 -4.76 -1.43
C TRP A 63 20.80 -3.82 -1.36
N LEU A 64 19.98 -3.95 -0.32
CA LEU A 64 18.87 -3.05 -0.07
C LEU A 64 19.36 -1.61 0.18
N ALA A 65 20.35 -1.43 1.05
CA ALA A 65 20.94 -0.13 1.33
C ALA A 65 21.60 0.49 0.09
N GLY A 66 22.30 -0.31 -0.72
CA GLY A 66 22.84 0.11 -2.01
C GLY A 66 21.74 0.57 -2.96
N GLY A 67 20.61 -0.14 -3.00
CA GLY A 67 19.42 0.29 -3.73
C GLY A 67 18.86 1.62 -3.20
N TRP A 68 18.78 1.84 -1.88
CA TRP A 68 18.36 3.13 -1.32
C TRP A 68 19.25 4.28 -1.79
N VAL A 69 20.58 4.09 -1.79
CA VAL A 69 21.53 5.09 -2.27
C VAL A 69 21.36 5.35 -3.77
N VAL A 70 21.26 4.30 -4.59
CA VAL A 70 21.12 4.45 -6.05
C VAL A 70 19.80 5.09 -6.43
N PHE A 71 18.67 4.50 -6.05
CA PHE A 71 17.35 4.97 -6.44
C PHE A 71 16.97 6.27 -5.74
N GLY A 72 17.29 6.40 -4.44
CA GLY A 72 17.09 7.63 -3.69
C GLY A 72 17.99 8.77 -4.20
N GLY A 73 19.25 8.47 -4.53
CA GLY A 73 20.19 9.43 -5.12
C GLY A 73 19.73 9.95 -6.49
N VAL A 74 19.24 9.06 -7.36
CA VAL A 74 18.64 9.47 -8.64
C VAL A 74 17.41 10.36 -8.41
N ALA A 75 16.57 10.04 -7.42
CA ALA A 75 15.40 10.86 -7.08
C ALA A 75 15.77 12.27 -6.58
N VAL A 76 16.95 12.47 -5.99
CA VAL A 76 17.44 13.80 -5.59
C VAL A 76 17.75 14.70 -6.80
N LEU A 77 18.09 14.10 -7.95
CA LEU A 77 18.37 14.82 -9.19
C LEU A 77 17.10 15.31 -9.90
N ALA A 78 15.91 14.88 -9.45
CA ALA A 78 14.65 15.31 -10.04
C ALA A 78 14.49 16.84 -9.94
N PRO A 79 13.89 17.50 -10.96
CA PRO A 79 13.63 18.92 -10.91
C PRO A 79 12.85 19.30 -9.64
N ARG A 80 13.31 20.34 -8.93
CA ARG A 80 12.73 20.81 -7.65
C ARG A 80 11.39 21.54 -7.81
N HIS A 81 10.58 21.10 -8.77
CA HIS A 81 9.24 21.60 -9.02
C HIS A 81 8.21 20.58 -8.53
N TRP A 82 7.16 21.06 -7.84
CA TRP A 82 6.14 20.21 -7.22
C TRP A 82 5.38 19.36 -8.25
N LEU A 83 5.14 19.88 -9.47
CA LEU A 83 4.54 19.08 -10.56
C LEU A 83 5.42 17.91 -11.00
N ALA A 84 6.74 18.15 -11.15
CA ALA A 84 7.66 17.09 -11.55
C ALA A 84 7.75 16.02 -10.46
N HIS A 85 7.80 16.43 -9.20
CA HIS A 85 7.72 15.52 -8.06
C HIS A 85 6.40 14.76 -8.01
N GLY A 86 5.27 15.42 -8.27
CA GLY A 86 3.95 14.80 -8.30
C GLY A 86 3.82 13.77 -9.42
N ALA A 87 4.31 14.08 -10.63
CA ALA A 87 4.32 13.15 -11.75
C ALA A 87 5.23 11.94 -11.52
N LEU A 88 6.39 12.12 -10.88
CA LEU A 88 7.25 11.00 -10.51
C LEU A 88 6.67 10.19 -9.35
N ALA A 89 6.04 10.85 -8.38
CA ALA A 89 5.39 10.21 -7.23
C ALA A 89 4.16 9.41 -7.65
N SER A 90 3.39 9.83 -8.67
CA SER A 90 2.24 9.04 -9.15
C SER A 90 2.68 7.67 -9.68
N LEU A 91 3.89 7.55 -10.24
CA LEU A 91 4.48 6.28 -10.68
C LEU A 91 4.89 5.35 -9.53
N LEU A 92 4.73 5.80 -8.28
CA LEU A 92 5.03 5.05 -7.06
C LEU A 92 3.75 4.83 -6.22
N LEU A 93 2.62 5.36 -6.67
CA LEU A 93 1.28 5.00 -6.21
C LEU A 93 0.72 3.90 -7.12
N ALA A 94 -0.39 3.27 -6.75
CA ALA A 94 -1.05 2.26 -7.58
C ALA A 94 -2.56 2.10 -7.28
N TYR A 95 -3.24 3.15 -6.80
CA TYR A 95 -4.63 2.99 -6.36
C TYR A 95 -5.58 2.71 -7.53
N ARG A 96 -5.48 3.46 -8.65
CA ARG A 96 -6.36 3.22 -9.80
C ARG A 96 -6.16 1.84 -10.42
N GLY A 97 -4.91 1.35 -10.47
CA GLY A 97 -4.60 -0.01 -10.90
C GLY A 97 -5.22 -1.06 -9.98
N LEU A 98 -5.08 -0.88 -8.65
CA LEU A 98 -5.68 -1.74 -7.64
C LEU A 98 -7.22 -1.76 -7.74
N ASP A 99 -7.88 -0.61 -7.80
CA ASP A 99 -9.35 -0.54 -7.88
C ASP A 99 -9.86 -1.24 -9.14
N ARG A 100 -9.15 -1.10 -10.28
CA ARG A 100 -9.49 -1.81 -11.51
C ARG A 100 -9.35 -3.32 -11.37
N ALA A 101 -8.23 -3.80 -10.83
CA ALA A 101 -8.02 -5.23 -10.63
C ALA A 101 -9.09 -5.86 -9.72
N VAL A 102 -9.46 -5.16 -8.65
CA VAL A 102 -10.54 -5.59 -7.74
C VAL A 102 -11.90 -5.53 -8.45
N ALA A 103 -12.15 -4.52 -9.28
CA ALA A 103 -13.36 -4.41 -10.10
C ALA A 103 -13.53 -5.57 -11.09
N GLU A 104 -12.44 -6.04 -11.70
CA GLU A 104 -12.47 -7.14 -12.66
C GLU A 104 -12.85 -8.45 -11.95
N VAL A 105 -12.33 -8.70 -10.75
CA VAL A 105 -12.75 -9.84 -9.92
C VAL A 105 -14.22 -9.72 -9.50
N GLU A 106 -14.67 -8.54 -9.07
CA GLU A 106 -16.07 -8.25 -8.76
C GLU A 106 -16.99 -8.58 -9.95
N ALA A 107 -16.64 -8.09 -11.14
CA ALA A 107 -17.43 -8.28 -12.35
C ALA A 107 -17.55 -9.76 -12.73
N ALA A 108 -16.44 -10.51 -12.67
CA ALA A 108 -16.44 -11.95 -12.94
C ALA A 108 -17.32 -12.72 -11.95
N LEU A 109 -17.24 -12.41 -10.64
CA LEU A 109 -18.09 -13.04 -9.63
C LEU A 109 -19.57 -12.64 -9.79
N ALA A 110 -19.87 -11.40 -10.18
CA ALA A 110 -21.24 -10.93 -10.37
C ALA A 110 -22.00 -11.69 -11.46
N VAL A 111 -21.30 -12.20 -12.48
CA VAL A 111 -21.88 -13.04 -13.54
C VAL A 111 -21.73 -14.55 -13.28
N GLY A 112 -21.20 -14.94 -12.12
CA GLY A 112 -21.03 -16.35 -11.74
C GLY A 112 -19.80 -17.04 -12.34
N ASP A 113 -18.88 -16.32 -12.98
CA ASP A 113 -17.66 -16.89 -13.57
C ASP A 113 -16.53 -17.00 -12.53
N LEU A 114 -16.62 -18.04 -11.70
CA LEU A 114 -15.62 -18.29 -10.66
C LEU A 114 -14.24 -18.64 -11.22
N ALA A 115 -14.18 -19.29 -12.39
CA ALA A 115 -12.92 -19.67 -13.01
C ALA A 115 -12.12 -18.42 -13.41
N GLU A 116 -12.79 -17.47 -14.06
CA GLU A 116 -12.17 -16.20 -14.42
C GLU A 116 -11.84 -15.36 -13.19
N ALA A 117 -12.72 -15.30 -12.19
CA ALA A 117 -12.44 -14.57 -10.95
C ALA A 117 -11.18 -15.10 -10.21
N ARG A 118 -10.98 -16.43 -10.16
CA ARG A 118 -9.77 -17.05 -9.60
C ARG A 118 -8.52 -16.69 -10.41
N ARG A 119 -8.63 -16.67 -11.74
CA ARG A 119 -7.53 -16.31 -12.64
C ARG A 119 -7.12 -14.85 -12.44
N LEU A 120 -8.08 -13.93 -12.43
CA LEU A 120 -7.86 -12.50 -12.20
C LEU A 120 -7.28 -12.23 -10.81
N LEU A 121 -7.82 -12.87 -9.77
CA LEU A 121 -7.31 -12.75 -8.40
C LEU A 121 -5.83 -13.17 -8.32
N GLY A 122 -5.48 -14.33 -8.87
CA GLY A 122 -4.11 -14.86 -8.85
C GLY A 122 -3.14 -14.11 -9.76
N TRP A 123 -3.65 -13.40 -10.78
CA TRP A 123 -2.84 -12.61 -11.68
C TRP A 123 -2.54 -11.21 -11.14
N HIS A 124 -3.53 -10.56 -10.51
CA HIS A 124 -3.43 -9.16 -10.13
C HIS A 124 -3.18 -8.89 -8.65
N LEU A 125 -3.69 -9.73 -7.75
CA LEU A 125 -3.87 -9.35 -6.35
C LEU A 125 -3.07 -10.23 -5.37
N VAL A 126 -3.01 -11.53 -5.61
CA VAL A 126 -2.38 -12.47 -4.67
C VAL A 126 -1.31 -13.31 -5.34
N SER A 127 -0.26 -13.64 -4.59
CA SER A 127 0.84 -14.52 -5.05
C SER A 127 0.63 -16.01 -4.69
N ARG A 128 -0.51 -16.36 -4.08
CA ARG A 128 -0.85 -17.75 -3.68
C ARG A 128 -1.68 -18.45 -4.75
N PRO A 129 -1.67 -19.79 -4.81
CA PRO A 129 -2.59 -20.54 -5.67
C PRO A 129 -4.05 -20.16 -5.39
N THR A 130 -4.84 -20.00 -6.45
CA THR A 130 -6.25 -19.58 -6.38
C THR A 130 -7.23 -20.62 -6.93
N ASN A 131 -6.72 -21.70 -7.53
CA ASN A 131 -7.51 -22.65 -8.33
C ASN A 131 -8.62 -23.36 -7.55
N ASP A 132 -8.48 -23.49 -6.22
CA ASP A 132 -9.38 -24.21 -5.32
C ASP A 132 -10.15 -23.30 -4.35
N LEU A 133 -10.09 -21.98 -4.54
CA LEU A 133 -10.78 -21.01 -3.68
C LEU A 133 -12.28 -20.96 -4.00
N SER A 134 -13.14 -21.08 -3.00
CA SER A 134 -14.58 -20.83 -3.16
C SER A 134 -14.87 -19.37 -3.52
N THR A 135 -16.09 -19.07 -3.97
CA THR A 135 -16.54 -17.68 -4.26
C THR A 135 -16.28 -16.74 -3.10
N ALA A 136 -16.59 -17.16 -1.87
CA ALA A 136 -16.39 -16.34 -0.68
C ALA A 136 -14.90 -16.12 -0.37
N GLU A 137 -14.04 -17.10 -0.64
CA GLU A 137 -12.60 -16.95 -0.45
C GLU A 137 -11.97 -16.07 -1.53
N VAL A 138 -12.48 -16.10 -2.76
CA VAL A 138 -12.05 -15.19 -3.83
C VAL A 138 -12.46 -13.76 -3.49
N ALA A 139 -13.71 -13.54 -3.09
CA ALA A 139 -14.18 -12.21 -2.69
C ALA A 139 -13.46 -11.69 -1.45
N GLY A 140 -13.29 -12.54 -0.43
CA GLY A 140 -12.53 -12.21 0.77
C GLY A 140 -11.09 -11.82 0.44
N ALA A 141 -10.38 -12.59 -0.39
CA ALA A 141 -9.01 -12.29 -0.79
C ALA A 141 -8.89 -10.98 -1.60
N ALA A 142 -9.88 -10.65 -2.44
CA ALA A 142 -9.91 -9.37 -3.15
C ALA A 142 -10.11 -8.18 -2.19
N ILE A 143 -10.98 -8.33 -1.19
CA ILE A 143 -11.22 -7.33 -0.14
C ILE A 143 -9.99 -7.16 0.75
N GLU A 144 -9.34 -8.26 1.16
CA GLU A 144 -8.07 -8.26 1.89
C GLU A 144 -7.00 -7.47 1.12
N SER A 145 -6.82 -7.80 -0.17
CA SER A 145 -5.83 -7.16 -1.03
C SER A 145 -6.09 -5.67 -1.21
N LEU A 146 -7.36 -5.27 -1.38
CA LEU A 146 -7.74 -3.86 -1.44
C LEU A 146 -7.38 -3.14 -0.13
N ALA A 147 -7.77 -3.70 1.02
CA ALA A 147 -7.56 -3.08 2.31
C ALA A 147 -6.08 -2.91 2.66
N GLU A 148 -5.29 -3.97 2.48
CA GLU A 148 -3.83 -3.95 2.71
C GLU A 148 -3.15 -2.92 1.80
N ASN A 149 -3.47 -2.91 0.50
CA ASN A 149 -2.84 -2.01 -0.46
C ASN A 149 -3.30 -0.55 -0.37
N LEU A 150 -4.43 -0.25 0.28
CA LEU A 150 -4.72 1.14 0.68
C LEU A 150 -3.61 1.69 1.60
N SER A 151 -3.01 0.82 2.42
CA SER A 151 -1.84 1.21 3.20
C SER A 151 -0.59 1.28 2.34
N ASP A 152 -0.22 0.17 1.72
CA ASP A 152 1.10 -0.02 1.13
C ASP A 152 1.31 0.76 -0.18
N SER A 153 0.23 0.97 -0.92
CA SER A 153 0.28 1.64 -2.23
C SER A 153 -0.25 3.06 -2.21
N VAL A 154 -0.76 3.55 -1.07
CA VAL A 154 -1.26 4.93 -0.95
C VAL A 154 -0.77 5.63 0.31
N VAL A 155 -1.23 5.21 1.49
CA VAL A 155 -1.01 5.97 2.73
C VAL A 155 0.48 6.01 3.08
N ALA A 156 1.14 4.86 3.07
CA ALA A 156 2.56 4.74 3.40
C ALA A 156 3.48 5.50 2.43
N PRO A 157 3.38 5.35 1.10
CA PRO A 157 4.25 6.10 0.19
C PRO A 157 3.99 7.61 0.23
N LEU A 158 2.75 8.05 0.47
CA LEU A 158 2.45 9.48 0.67
C LEU A 158 3.07 10.02 1.98
N LEU A 159 3.02 9.27 3.08
CA LEU A 159 3.71 9.67 4.32
C LEU A 159 5.23 9.68 4.15
N ALA A 160 5.80 8.75 3.39
CA ALA A 160 7.22 8.76 3.04
C ALA A 160 7.59 9.98 2.17
N LEU A 161 6.71 10.40 1.24
CA LEU A 161 6.84 11.65 0.50
C LEU A 161 6.80 12.87 1.42
N LEU A 162 5.91 12.88 2.43
CA LEU A 162 5.85 13.95 3.42
C LEU A 162 7.13 14.06 4.24
N ALA A 163 7.67 12.93 4.70
CA ALA A 163 8.84 12.88 5.56
C ALA A 163 10.15 13.17 4.81
N GLY A 164 10.38 12.49 3.68
CA GLY A 164 11.64 12.50 2.94
C GLY A 164 11.60 13.14 1.57
N GLY A 165 10.44 13.62 1.10
CA GLY A 165 10.26 14.00 -0.31
C GLY A 165 10.32 12.78 -1.23
N LEU A 166 10.52 13.02 -2.54
CA LEU A 166 10.56 11.94 -3.53
C LEU A 166 11.60 10.85 -3.21
N PRO A 167 12.82 11.17 -2.71
CA PRO A 167 13.77 10.14 -2.28
C PRO A 167 13.21 9.24 -1.16
N GLY A 168 12.50 9.80 -0.18
CA GLY A 168 11.86 9.03 0.89
C GLY A 168 10.80 8.08 0.36
N MET A 169 9.94 8.55 -0.55
CA MET A 169 8.93 7.72 -1.21
C MET A 169 9.55 6.59 -2.04
N VAL A 170 10.65 6.85 -2.74
CA VAL A 170 11.40 5.85 -3.52
C VAL A 170 12.04 4.79 -2.60
N ILE A 171 12.67 5.22 -1.50
CA ILE A 171 13.25 4.31 -0.49
C ILE A 171 12.17 3.40 0.09
N TYR A 172 11.02 3.98 0.46
CA TYR A 172 9.87 3.21 0.93
C TYR A 172 9.44 2.19 -0.13
N ARG A 173 9.18 2.63 -1.37
CA ARG A 173 8.66 1.74 -2.43
C ARG A 173 9.62 0.62 -2.78
N LEU A 174 10.93 0.89 -2.80
CA LEU A 174 11.95 -0.14 -2.99
C LEU A 174 11.96 -1.16 -1.84
N THR A 175 11.82 -0.69 -0.59
CA THR A 175 11.77 -1.57 0.60
C THR A 175 10.53 -2.45 0.57
N ASN A 176 9.37 -1.87 0.27
CA ASN A 176 8.12 -2.60 0.12
C ASN A 176 8.16 -3.61 -1.04
N THR A 177 8.77 -3.24 -2.17
CA THR A 177 9.01 -4.18 -3.29
C THR A 177 9.96 -5.30 -2.88
N ALA A 178 10.98 -5.00 -2.08
CA ALA A 178 11.92 -6.00 -1.56
C ALA A 178 11.24 -6.97 -0.61
N ASP A 179 10.33 -6.52 0.25
CA ASP A 179 9.52 -7.41 1.09
C ASP A 179 8.55 -8.26 0.26
N ALA A 180 7.84 -7.67 -0.71
CA ALA A 180 6.95 -8.42 -1.59
C ALA A 180 7.66 -9.53 -2.41
N MET A 181 8.97 -9.39 -2.65
CA MET A 181 9.77 -10.36 -3.41
C MET A 181 10.58 -11.32 -2.53
N TRP A 182 11.14 -10.84 -1.41
CA TRP A 182 12.05 -11.59 -0.54
C TRP A 182 11.47 -11.85 0.85
N GLY A 183 10.33 -11.31 1.22
CA GLY A 183 9.73 -11.41 2.57
C GLY A 183 9.14 -12.78 2.89
N TYR A 184 9.03 -13.68 1.90
CA TYR A 184 8.50 -15.03 2.10
C TYR A 184 9.37 -15.84 3.06
N ARG A 185 8.75 -16.43 4.08
CA ARG A 185 9.39 -17.35 5.04
C ARG A 185 9.64 -18.72 4.39
N THR A 186 10.64 -18.76 3.51
CA THR A 186 11.12 -19.95 2.81
C THR A 186 12.62 -20.05 2.99
N GLU A 187 13.19 -21.25 2.89
CA GLU A 187 14.64 -21.47 3.01
C GLU A 187 15.46 -20.54 2.08
N ARG A 188 14.95 -20.31 0.86
CA ARG A 188 15.55 -19.41 -0.14
C ARG A 188 15.73 -17.97 0.34
N PHE A 189 14.78 -17.47 1.13
CA PHE A 189 14.63 -16.06 1.47
C PHE A 189 14.78 -15.73 2.96
N GLU A 190 14.75 -16.73 3.84
CA GLU A 190 14.79 -16.59 5.31
C GLU A 190 15.95 -15.70 5.81
N HIS A 191 17.10 -15.75 5.14
CA HIS A 191 18.23 -14.88 5.44
C HIS A 191 18.30 -13.66 4.52
N LEU A 192 18.05 -13.83 3.22
CA LEU A 192 18.19 -12.75 2.23
C LEU A 192 17.21 -11.60 2.47
N GLY A 193 15.93 -11.92 2.69
CA GLY A 193 14.85 -10.93 2.80
C GLY A 193 14.62 -10.40 4.20
N LYS A 194 15.23 -10.98 5.23
CA LYS A 194 14.92 -10.67 6.63
C LYS A 194 15.09 -9.21 7.01
N VAL A 195 16.09 -8.52 6.45
CA VAL A 195 16.28 -7.09 6.70
C VAL A 195 15.23 -6.27 5.97
N ALA A 196 14.91 -6.61 4.72
CA ALA A 196 13.85 -5.94 3.96
C ALA A 196 12.50 -6.05 4.68
N ALA A 197 12.12 -7.25 5.12
CA ALA A 197 10.88 -7.50 5.86
C ALA A 197 10.79 -6.67 7.16
N ARG A 198 11.88 -6.59 7.93
CA ARG A 198 11.90 -5.79 9.16
C ARG A 198 11.86 -4.28 8.90
N CYS A 199 12.52 -3.82 7.84
CA CYS A 199 12.46 -2.41 7.45
C CYS A 199 11.07 -2.05 6.95
N ASP A 200 10.42 -2.90 6.16
CA ASP A 200 9.03 -2.71 5.73
C ASP A 200 8.08 -2.69 6.93
N ASP A 201 8.20 -3.66 7.85
CA ASP A 201 7.42 -3.68 9.10
C ASP A 201 7.61 -2.40 9.93
N GLY A 202 8.84 -1.85 9.96
CA GLY A 202 9.12 -0.57 10.62
C GLY A 202 8.46 0.62 9.91
N PHE A 203 8.57 0.68 8.58
CA PHE A 203 8.00 1.77 7.78
C PHE A 203 6.47 1.77 7.77
N ASN A 204 5.84 0.60 7.81
CA ASN A 204 4.38 0.45 7.76
C ASN A 204 3.69 0.49 9.14
N LEU A 205 4.44 0.69 10.24
CA LEU A 205 3.85 0.75 11.59
C LEU A 205 2.79 1.86 11.74
N ALA A 206 3.15 3.11 11.41
CA ALA A 206 2.22 4.23 11.45
C ALA A 206 1.21 4.21 10.27
N PRO A 207 1.64 3.96 9.01
CA PRO A 207 0.73 3.89 7.88
C PRO A 207 -0.41 2.89 8.04
N ALA A 208 -0.15 1.67 8.50
CA ALA A 208 -1.18 0.63 8.63
C ALA A 208 -2.27 1.02 9.63
N ARG A 209 -1.88 1.61 10.77
CA ARG A 209 -2.81 2.10 11.79
C ARG A 209 -3.61 3.30 11.28
N LEU A 210 -2.94 4.25 10.62
CA LEU A 210 -3.64 5.38 10.01
C LEU A 210 -4.64 4.91 8.93
N THR A 211 -4.27 3.90 8.15
CA THR A 211 -5.17 3.31 7.13
C THR A 211 -6.39 2.66 7.78
N ALA A 212 -6.21 1.91 8.88
CA ALA A 212 -7.33 1.37 9.65
C ALA A 212 -8.26 2.47 10.21
N LEU A 213 -7.70 3.58 10.71
CA LEU A 213 -8.47 4.75 11.16
C LEU A 213 -9.25 5.39 10.00
N LEU A 214 -8.64 5.53 8.83
CA LEU A 214 -9.28 6.08 7.64
C LEU A 214 -10.41 5.17 7.14
N ILE A 215 -10.21 3.84 7.14
CA ILE A 215 -11.26 2.86 6.82
C ILE A 215 -12.42 2.98 7.80
N ALA A 216 -12.13 3.10 9.11
CA ALA A 216 -13.17 3.28 10.11
C ALA A 216 -13.95 4.60 9.94
N LEU A 217 -13.27 5.70 9.61
CA LEU A 217 -13.93 6.97 9.32
C LEU A 217 -14.80 6.86 8.06
N ALA A 218 -14.29 6.24 6.99
CA ALA A 218 -15.05 5.97 5.77
C ALA A 218 -16.30 5.13 6.07
N ALA A 219 -16.16 4.07 6.88
CA ALA A 219 -17.27 3.23 7.33
C ALA A 219 -18.29 4.04 8.15
N GLN A 220 -17.82 4.89 9.07
CA GLN A 220 -18.72 5.74 9.86
C GLN A 220 -19.58 6.64 8.96
N LEU A 221 -19.00 7.21 7.92
CA LEU A 221 -19.70 8.07 6.96
C LEU A 221 -20.63 7.27 6.02
N ALA A 222 -20.21 6.07 5.60
CA ALA A 222 -20.91 5.29 4.58
C ALA A 222 -22.05 4.42 5.13
N ASN A 223 -21.83 3.80 6.29
CA ASN A 223 -22.71 2.76 6.83
C ASN A 223 -22.79 2.76 8.38
N ARG A 224 -22.23 3.77 9.06
CA ARG A 224 -22.25 3.94 10.53
C ARG A 224 -21.54 2.83 11.31
N ARG A 225 -20.62 2.08 10.68
CA ARG A 225 -19.87 0.98 11.31
C ARG A 225 -18.43 1.34 11.72
N GLY A 226 -18.11 2.62 11.87
CA GLY A 226 -16.74 3.03 12.22
C GLY A 226 -16.26 2.48 13.56
N GLY A 227 -17.15 2.44 14.56
CA GLY A 227 -16.84 1.83 15.86
C GLY A 227 -16.53 0.34 15.76
N ALA A 228 -17.31 -0.41 14.96
CA ALA A 228 -17.08 -1.84 14.72
C ALA A 228 -15.75 -2.07 13.96
N ALA A 229 -15.47 -1.26 12.94
CA ALA A 229 -14.20 -1.31 12.20
C ALA A 229 -12.99 -1.16 13.13
N LEU A 230 -13.00 -0.17 14.03
CA LEU A 230 -11.91 0.04 14.99
C LEU A 230 -11.81 -1.10 16.02
N ALA A 231 -12.94 -1.56 16.55
CA ALA A 231 -12.97 -2.64 17.53
C ALA A 231 -12.36 -3.93 16.95
N VAL A 232 -12.76 -4.30 15.74
CA VAL A 232 -12.22 -5.46 15.02
C VAL A 232 -10.75 -5.27 14.69
N ALA A 233 -10.34 -4.09 14.19
CA ALA A 233 -8.94 -3.79 13.93
C ALA A 233 -8.07 -3.96 15.18
N TRP A 234 -8.49 -3.41 16.31
CA TRP A 234 -7.76 -3.53 17.56
C TRP A 234 -7.64 -4.97 18.06
N ARG A 235 -8.72 -5.75 17.95
CA ARG A 235 -8.78 -7.14 18.40
C ARG A 235 -7.95 -8.08 17.52
N ASP A 236 -8.05 -7.94 16.20
CA ASP A 236 -7.62 -8.98 15.26
C ASP A 236 -6.35 -8.63 14.49
N ALA A 237 -5.90 -7.36 14.47
CA ALA A 237 -4.74 -6.95 13.66
C ALA A 237 -3.45 -7.73 13.93
N ARG A 238 -3.30 -8.32 15.13
CA ARG A 238 -2.12 -9.11 15.50
C ARG A 238 -2.18 -10.58 15.06
N ARG A 239 -3.28 -11.01 14.42
CA ARG A 239 -3.44 -12.40 13.95
C ARG A 239 -2.66 -12.68 12.65
N THR A 240 -2.26 -11.64 11.92
CA THR A 240 -1.46 -11.78 10.70
C THR A 240 0.03 -11.96 11.02
N ALA A 241 0.78 -12.54 10.08
CA ALA A 241 2.21 -12.76 10.26
C ALA A 241 3.03 -11.45 10.32
N SER A 242 2.61 -10.42 9.56
CA SER A 242 3.12 -9.05 9.71
C SER A 242 2.36 -8.34 10.83
N PRO A 243 3.03 -7.52 11.66
CA PRO A 243 2.41 -6.66 12.67
C PRO A 243 1.54 -5.54 12.08
N ASN A 244 1.58 -5.32 10.76
CA ASN A 244 0.95 -4.19 10.09
C ASN A 244 -0.23 -4.60 9.22
N ALA A 245 -0.07 -5.63 8.39
CA ALA A 245 -1.06 -6.05 7.40
C ALA A 245 -2.47 -6.25 7.99
N GLY A 246 -2.57 -6.83 9.20
CA GLY A 246 -3.84 -7.09 9.86
C GLY A 246 -4.64 -5.84 10.22
N TRP A 247 -4.03 -4.66 10.40
CA TRP A 247 -4.75 -3.43 10.79
C TRP A 247 -5.78 -2.99 9.75
N PRO A 248 -5.41 -2.69 8.50
CA PRO A 248 -6.39 -2.28 7.50
C PRO A 248 -7.35 -3.42 7.12
N MET A 249 -6.87 -4.67 7.03
CA MET A 249 -7.72 -5.82 6.71
C MET A 249 -8.81 -6.06 7.76
N ALA A 250 -8.45 -6.07 9.04
CA ALA A 250 -9.41 -6.24 10.13
C ALA A 250 -10.38 -5.05 10.25
N ALA A 251 -9.90 -3.82 10.00
CA ALA A 251 -10.77 -2.65 9.91
C ALA A 251 -11.83 -2.80 8.80
N MET A 252 -11.42 -3.29 7.63
CA MET A 252 -12.33 -3.54 6.51
C MET A 252 -13.32 -4.67 6.83
N ALA A 253 -12.89 -5.75 7.47
CA ALA A 253 -13.77 -6.85 7.90
C ALA A 253 -14.88 -6.34 8.85
N GLY A 254 -14.52 -5.53 9.86
CA GLY A 254 -15.50 -4.93 10.77
C GLY A 254 -16.41 -3.91 10.10
N ALA A 255 -15.89 -3.13 9.14
CA ALA A 255 -16.65 -2.16 8.36
C ALA A 255 -17.71 -2.82 7.46
N LEU A 256 -17.45 -4.04 6.96
CA LEU A 256 -18.32 -4.78 6.05
C LEU A 256 -19.21 -5.82 6.74
N ASP A 257 -19.02 -6.03 8.05
CA ASP A 257 -19.72 -7.06 8.83
C ASP A 257 -19.45 -8.49 8.33
N THR A 258 -18.17 -8.80 8.10
CA THR A 258 -17.74 -10.09 7.57
C THR A 258 -16.55 -10.67 8.34
N VAL A 259 -16.17 -11.90 7.97
CA VAL A 259 -14.93 -12.55 8.38
C VAL A 259 -14.05 -12.77 7.15
N LEU A 260 -12.88 -12.14 7.13
CA LEU A 260 -11.86 -12.34 6.10
C LEU A 260 -10.91 -13.45 6.55
N THR A 261 -10.84 -14.54 5.78
CA THR A 261 -10.11 -15.75 6.16
C THR A 261 -9.05 -16.10 5.13
N LYS A 262 -7.84 -16.36 5.62
CA LYS A 262 -6.79 -17.05 4.89
C LYS A 262 -6.57 -18.41 5.55
N ARG A 263 -6.89 -19.48 4.81
CA ARG A 263 -6.78 -20.89 5.26
C ARG A 263 -5.47 -21.12 6.01
N ASP A 264 -5.54 -21.78 7.15
CA ASP A 264 -4.41 -22.17 8.00
C ASP A 264 -3.53 -21.02 8.53
N HIS A 265 -3.94 -19.76 8.32
CA HIS A 265 -3.16 -18.58 8.71
C HIS A 265 -3.92 -17.68 9.68
N TYR A 266 -5.09 -17.18 9.29
CA TYR A 266 -5.87 -16.25 10.12
C TYR A 266 -7.34 -16.17 9.71
N ALA A 267 -8.16 -15.68 10.64
CA ALA A 267 -9.49 -15.15 10.40
C ALA A 267 -9.61 -13.79 11.10
N LEU A 268 -10.04 -12.75 10.36
CA LEU A 268 -10.16 -11.37 10.82
C LEU A 268 -11.63 -10.95 10.76
N GLY A 269 -12.17 -10.43 11.85
CA GLY A 269 -13.60 -10.10 11.97
C GLY A 269 -14.42 -11.19 12.65
N ASP A 270 -15.68 -10.86 12.86
CA ASP A 270 -16.70 -11.63 13.57
C ASP A 270 -18.11 -11.34 13.02
N GLY A 271 -18.19 -10.75 11.83
CA GLY A 271 -19.47 -10.44 11.20
C GLY A 271 -20.12 -11.67 10.55
N GLN A 272 -21.40 -11.54 10.21
CA GLN A 272 -22.22 -12.67 9.76
C GLN A 272 -22.33 -12.78 8.23
N ARG A 273 -21.96 -11.73 7.50
CA ARG A 273 -22.08 -11.71 6.04
C ARG A 273 -20.94 -12.49 5.41
N LEU A 274 -21.27 -13.40 4.52
CA LEU A 274 -20.28 -14.09 3.69
C LEU A 274 -19.80 -13.14 2.58
N PRO A 275 -18.48 -13.07 2.30
CA PRO A 275 -17.98 -12.29 1.18
C PRO A 275 -18.56 -12.76 -0.16
N ASP A 276 -18.97 -11.81 -0.99
CA ASP A 276 -19.49 -12.02 -2.33
C ASP A 276 -19.12 -10.84 -3.25
N ALA A 277 -19.60 -10.85 -4.49
CA ALA A 277 -19.34 -9.77 -5.45
C ALA A 277 -19.86 -8.40 -4.94
N ALA A 278 -21.05 -8.35 -4.36
CA ALA A 278 -21.64 -7.11 -3.87
C ALA A 278 -20.80 -6.50 -2.74
N MET A 279 -20.26 -7.34 -1.86
CA MET A 279 -19.36 -6.91 -0.79
C MET A 279 -18.02 -6.37 -1.30
N ILE A 280 -17.50 -6.89 -2.42
CA ILE A 280 -16.34 -6.27 -3.09
C ILE A 280 -16.69 -4.84 -3.53
N GLY A 281 -17.86 -4.63 -4.13
CA GLY A 281 -18.35 -3.31 -4.52
C GLY A 281 -18.48 -2.34 -3.32
N GLU A 282 -18.95 -2.83 -2.17
CA GLU A 282 -18.98 -2.08 -0.90
C GLU A 282 -17.57 -1.72 -0.42
N ALA A 283 -16.64 -2.68 -0.43
CA ALA A 283 -15.24 -2.46 -0.04
C ALA A 283 -14.57 -1.40 -0.93
N ARG A 284 -14.79 -1.45 -2.25
CA ARG A 284 -14.30 -0.44 -3.20
C ARG A 284 -14.92 0.93 -2.96
N ARG A 285 -16.20 1.01 -2.57
CA ARG A 285 -16.83 2.29 -2.16
C ARG A 285 -16.14 2.86 -0.91
N LEU A 286 -15.82 2.04 0.07
CA LEU A 286 -15.04 2.46 1.24
C LEU A 286 -13.62 2.90 0.84
N GLY A 287 -12.95 2.17 -0.06
CA GLY A 287 -11.65 2.55 -0.61
C GLY A 287 -11.66 3.94 -1.27
N ARG A 288 -12.68 4.22 -2.10
CA ARG A 288 -12.86 5.56 -2.72
C ARG A 288 -13.06 6.66 -1.67
N LEU A 289 -13.80 6.38 -0.60
CA LEU A 289 -13.97 7.32 0.51
C LEU A 289 -12.66 7.54 1.28
N VAL A 290 -11.86 6.49 1.48
CA VAL A 290 -10.50 6.62 2.05
C VAL A 290 -9.65 7.54 1.18
N MET A 291 -9.66 7.37 -0.14
CA MET A 291 -8.94 8.26 -1.07
C MET A 291 -9.41 9.73 -0.98
N ALA A 292 -10.72 9.96 -0.84
CA ALA A 292 -11.25 11.29 -0.61
C ALA A 292 -10.76 11.89 0.71
N LEU A 293 -10.78 11.12 1.81
CA LEU A 293 -10.31 11.55 3.13
C LEU A 293 -8.80 11.86 3.11
N VAL A 294 -8.00 11.02 2.46
CA VAL A 294 -6.56 11.25 2.25
C VAL A 294 -6.34 12.56 1.47
N SER A 295 -7.09 12.77 0.39
CA SER A 295 -6.99 13.99 -0.42
C SER A 295 -7.36 15.25 0.38
N ILE A 296 -8.41 15.19 1.21
CA ILE A 296 -8.81 16.27 2.11
C ILE A 296 -7.71 16.55 3.15
N GLY A 297 -7.12 15.50 3.74
CA GLY A 297 -6.00 15.66 4.67
C GLY A 297 -4.82 16.40 4.04
N TRP A 298 -4.47 16.06 2.80
CA TRP A 298 -3.41 16.73 2.04
C TRP A 298 -3.75 18.17 1.64
N LEU A 299 -5.00 18.47 1.29
CA LEU A 299 -5.48 19.84 1.08
C LEU A 299 -5.36 20.68 2.36
N GLY A 300 -5.73 20.09 3.51
CA GLY A 300 -5.57 20.72 4.82
C GLY A 300 -4.10 21.01 5.15
N ALA A 301 -3.20 20.04 4.93
CA ALA A 301 -1.76 20.24 5.12
C ALA A 301 -1.20 21.35 4.21
N LEU A 302 -1.64 21.41 2.96
CA LEU A 302 -1.24 22.46 2.02
C LEU A 302 -1.74 23.85 2.48
N ALA A 303 -2.99 23.95 2.92
CA ALA A 303 -3.57 25.20 3.42
C ALA A 303 -2.86 25.70 4.68
N PHE A 304 -2.59 24.81 5.64
CA PHE A 304 -1.86 25.12 6.86
C PHE A 304 -0.42 25.62 6.58
N ALA A 305 0.29 24.95 5.67
CA ALA A 305 1.65 25.35 5.29
C ALA A 305 1.66 26.72 4.58
N ARG A 306 0.64 27.04 3.77
CA ARG A 306 0.51 28.36 3.14
C ARG A 306 0.22 29.46 4.15
N PHE A 307 -0.65 29.19 5.13
CA PHE A 307 -0.98 30.15 6.19
C PHE A 307 0.26 30.50 7.02
N THR A 308 1.01 29.50 7.47
CA THR A 308 2.24 29.70 8.26
C THR A 308 3.37 30.38 7.48
N ASN A 309 3.44 30.22 6.15
CA ASN A 309 4.39 30.96 5.32
C ASN A 309 4.02 32.43 5.13
N ARG A 310 2.73 32.78 5.06
CA ARG A 310 2.29 34.19 4.93
C ARG A 310 2.65 35.00 6.17
N GLY A 311 2.33 34.49 7.36
CA GLY A 311 2.63 35.18 8.62
C GLY A 311 4.11 35.40 8.92
N ARG A 312 5.04 34.85 8.12
CA ARG A 312 6.49 35.10 8.23
C ARG A 312 7.00 36.20 7.31
N HIS A 313 6.20 36.66 6.36
CA HIS A 313 6.56 37.77 5.46
C HIS A 313 6.01 39.11 5.94
N ASP A 314 5.10 39.09 6.93
CA ASP A 314 4.47 40.28 7.50
C ASP A 314 5.13 40.74 8.83
N ASP A 315 6.17 40.03 9.30
CA ASP A 315 7.05 40.35 10.44
C ASP A 315 8.46 40.77 9.95
#